data_AF-A0A8K0CUP6-F1
#
_entry.id   AF-A0A8K0CUP6-F1
#
_cell.length_a   1.000
_cell.length_b   1.000
_cell.length_c   1.000
_cell.angle_alpha   90.00
_cell.angle_beta   90.00
_cell.angle_gamma   90.00
#
_symmetry.space_group_name_H-M   'P 1'
#
loop_
_entity.id
_entity.type
_entity.pdbx_description
1 polymer ?
#
loop_
_entity_poly.entity_id
_entity_poly.type
_entity_poly.pdbx_seq_one_letter_code
_entity_poly.pdbx_strand_id
1 'polypeptide(L)'
;MLRSKISSVGKDKQQLSKETEKLSKKQTMPPNQEDFKNLCDIFLTKKISSFVKVQLNLINRSAQGRRYSDEFKKFAISLYFLGSKCYRQLQKTFCLPSPKALQRFVAKIKFSTGLNEDLFAFLKLKVDKMSPEEKICILCMDEMSLK
;
A
#
# COMPACT_ATOMS: atom_id res chain seq x y z
N MET A 1 63.62 8.68 20.84
CA MET A 1 62.37 9.39 20.51
C MET A 1 61.46 8.70 19.48
N LEU A 2 61.96 7.85 18.57
CA LEU A 2 61.11 7.17 17.57
C LEU A 2 60.25 6.02 18.11
N ARG A 3 60.77 5.21 19.05
CA ARG A 3 60.04 4.07 19.62
C ARG A 3 58.81 4.46 20.46
N SER A 4 58.86 5.60 21.14
CA SER A 4 57.71 6.11 21.90
C SER A 4 56.56 6.54 21.00
N LYS A 5 56.85 7.18 19.85
CA LYS A 5 55.86 7.56 18.84
C LYS A 5 55.21 6.35 18.14
N ILE A 6 55.96 5.27 17.89
CA ILE A 6 55.39 4.04 17.33
C ILE A 6 54.43 3.37 18.33
N SER A 7 54.75 3.41 19.62
CA SER A 7 53.89 2.87 20.67
C SER A 7 52.60 3.68 20.88
N SER A 8 52.63 5.00 20.68
CA SER A 8 51.44 5.85 20.79
C SER A 8 50.49 5.62 19.59
N VAL A 9 51.03 5.58 18.37
CA VAL A 9 50.23 5.32 17.15
C VAL A 9 49.58 3.93 17.17
N GLY A 10 50.23 2.92 17.75
CA GLY A 10 49.64 1.58 17.93
C GLY A 10 48.46 1.58 18.92
N LYS A 11 48.55 2.37 19.99
CA LYS A 11 47.45 2.54 20.96
C LYS A 11 46.29 3.32 20.34
N ASP A 12 46.57 4.37 19.57
CA ASP A 12 45.56 5.16 18.86
C ASP A 12 44.81 4.31 17.82
N LYS A 13 45.51 3.48 17.04
CA LYS A 13 44.87 2.52 16.11
C LYS A 13 44.00 1.48 16.81
N GLN A 14 44.41 1.01 17.99
CA GLN A 14 43.58 0.11 18.81
C GLN A 14 42.38 0.83 19.43
N GLN A 15 42.48 2.12 19.72
CA GLN A 15 41.37 2.94 20.22
C GLN A 15 40.38 3.25 19.11
N LEU A 16 40.86 3.65 17.93
CA LEU A 16 40.08 3.91 16.72
C LEU A 16 39.33 2.64 16.25
N SER A 17 39.98 1.47 16.22
CA SER A 17 39.30 0.21 15.86
C SER A 17 38.21 -0.18 16.86
N LYS A 18 38.46 -0.03 18.17
CA LYS A 18 37.46 -0.24 19.22
C LYS A 18 36.31 0.77 19.16
N GLU A 19 36.57 1.99 18.70
CA GLU A 19 35.55 3.03 18.51
C GLU A 19 34.71 2.73 17.26
N THR A 20 35.31 2.31 16.14
CA THR A 20 34.59 1.85 14.95
C THR A 20 33.74 0.60 15.20
N GLU A 21 34.21 -0.35 16.02
CA GLU A 21 33.40 -1.50 16.46
C GLU A 21 32.24 -1.07 17.37
N LYS A 22 32.44 -0.09 18.26
CA LYS A 22 31.37 0.45 19.12
C LYS A 22 30.33 1.24 18.32
N LEU A 23 30.72 1.94 17.25
CA LEU A 23 29.78 2.57 16.31
C LEU A 23 28.98 1.54 15.51
N SER A 24 29.62 0.44 15.05
CA SER A 24 28.91 -0.66 14.37
C SER A 24 27.89 -1.37 15.29
N LYS A 25 28.20 -1.48 16.59
CA LYS A 25 27.32 -2.09 17.61
C LYS A 25 26.22 -1.14 18.11
N LYS A 26 26.32 0.18 17.87
CA LYS A 26 25.22 1.15 18.09
C LYS A 26 24.19 1.18 16.96
N GLN A 27 24.46 0.54 15.82
CA GLN A 27 23.54 0.40 14.68
C GLN A 27 22.61 -0.83 14.77
N THR A 28 22.51 -1.47 15.93
CA THR A 28 21.56 -2.58 16.16
C THR A 28 20.39 -2.14 17.04
N MET A 29 19.86 -0.93 16.83
CA MET A 29 18.48 -0.65 17.17
C MET A 29 17.67 -0.84 15.88
N PRO A 30 16.58 -1.62 15.87
CA PRO A 30 15.74 -1.69 14.69
C PRO A 30 15.39 -0.24 14.32
N PRO A 31 15.53 0.17 13.04
CA PRO A 31 15.17 1.52 12.64
C PRO A 31 13.79 1.81 13.23
N ASN A 32 13.68 2.92 13.97
CA ASN A 32 12.43 3.30 14.61
C ASN A 32 11.34 3.16 13.55
N GLN A 33 10.20 2.54 13.88
CA GLN A 33 9.18 2.22 12.87
C GLN A 33 8.76 3.47 12.09
N GLU A 34 8.84 4.63 12.75
CA GLU A 34 8.59 5.93 12.15
C GLU A 34 9.67 6.37 11.17
N ASP A 35 10.96 6.14 11.47
CA ASP A 35 12.06 6.43 10.56
C ASP A 35 11.91 5.62 9.27
N PHE A 36 11.52 4.35 9.37
CA PHE A 36 11.27 3.53 8.17
C PHE A 36 10.09 4.05 7.34
N LYS A 37 9.00 4.50 7.98
CA LYS A 37 7.87 5.11 7.26
C LYS A 37 8.29 6.39 6.53
N ASN A 38 9.14 7.20 7.15
CA ASN A 38 9.67 8.42 6.56
C ASN A 38 10.58 8.11 5.37
N LEU A 39 11.45 7.11 5.49
CA LEU A 39 12.28 6.63 4.38
C LEU A 39 11.42 6.11 3.22
N CYS A 40 10.32 5.41 3.50
CA CYS A 40 9.41 4.95 2.45
C CYS A 40 8.83 6.11 1.63
N ASP A 41 8.54 7.26 2.23
CA ASP A 41 8.03 8.42 1.49
C ASP A 41 9.08 9.09 0.61
N ILE A 42 10.36 8.99 0.99
CA ILE A 42 11.47 9.56 0.23
C ILE A 42 11.80 8.67 -0.98
N PHE A 43 11.85 7.35 -0.78
CA PHE A 43 12.36 6.42 -1.79
C PHE A 43 11.27 5.77 -2.65
N LEU A 44 10.01 5.77 -2.22
CA LEU A 44 8.93 5.07 -2.91
C LEU A 44 7.87 6.05 -3.43
N THR A 45 7.17 5.66 -4.50
CA THR A 45 5.99 6.40 -4.92
C THR A 45 4.91 6.36 -3.85
N LYS A 46 4.06 7.40 -3.79
CA LYS A 46 2.98 7.52 -2.78
C LYS A 46 2.13 6.25 -2.66
N LYS A 47 1.80 5.59 -3.77
CA LYS A 47 1.00 4.35 -3.79
C LYS A 47 1.75 3.19 -3.12
N ILE A 48 3.02 3.00 -3.46
CA ILE A 48 3.86 1.92 -2.91
C ILE A 48 4.17 2.20 -1.45
N SER A 49 4.55 3.43 -1.09
CA SER A 49 4.76 3.83 0.31
C SER A 49 3.52 3.54 1.15
N SER A 50 2.34 3.97 0.69
CA SER A 50 1.07 3.71 1.39
C SER A 50 0.80 2.22 1.56
N PHE A 51 1.05 1.42 0.52
CA PHE A 51 0.90 -0.03 0.58
C PHE A 51 1.84 -0.64 1.64
N VAL A 52 3.13 -0.32 1.59
CA VAL A 52 4.15 -0.83 2.52
C VAL A 52 3.83 -0.44 3.96
N LYS A 53 3.43 0.81 4.21
CA LYS A 53 2.99 1.28 5.53
C LYS A 53 1.82 0.47 6.09
N VAL A 54 0.83 0.16 5.25
CA VAL A 54 -0.29 -0.71 5.64
C VAL A 54 0.20 -2.11 5.98
N GLN A 55 1.12 -2.68 5.18
CA GLN A 55 1.68 -4.00 5.47
C GLN A 55 2.41 -4.04 6.82
N LEU A 56 3.25 -3.04 7.09
CA LEU A 56 3.98 -2.93 8.36
C LEU A 56 3.08 -2.88 9.58
N ASN A 57 1.98 -2.13 9.49
CA ASN A 57 1.03 -2.01 10.61
C ASN A 57 0.24 -3.31 10.86
N LEU A 58 0.14 -4.18 9.85
CA LEU A 58 -0.72 -5.37 9.87
C LEU A 58 0.04 -6.69 10.01
N ILE A 59 1.35 -6.72 9.73
CA ILE A 59 2.16 -7.94 9.71
C ILE A 59 2.18 -8.63 11.08
N ASN A 60 2.27 -7.84 12.16
CA ASN A 60 2.28 -8.33 13.55
C ASN A 60 0.87 -8.56 14.13
N ARG A 61 -0.19 -8.41 13.32
CA ARG A 61 -1.58 -8.62 13.75
C ARG A 61 -2.08 -9.97 13.28
N SER A 62 -2.85 -10.65 14.13
CA SER A 62 -3.57 -11.87 13.75
C SER A 62 -4.51 -11.60 12.58
N ALA A 63 -4.81 -12.63 11.78
CA ALA A 63 -5.64 -12.48 10.59
C ALA A 63 -7.01 -11.83 10.87
N GLN A 64 -7.62 -12.16 12.01
CA GLN A 64 -8.90 -11.61 12.49
C GLN A 64 -8.75 -10.20 13.09
N GLY A 65 -7.56 -9.84 13.58
CA GLY A 65 -7.25 -8.54 14.17
C GLY A 65 -6.91 -7.45 13.14
N ARG A 66 -6.70 -7.81 11.86
CA ARG A 66 -6.39 -6.85 10.81
C ARG A 66 -7.57 -5.92 10.54
N ARG A 67 -7.29 -4.62 10.44
CA ARG A 67 -8.27 -3.57 10.10
C ARG A 67 -7.76 -2.80 8.91
N TYR A 68 -8.63 -2.58 7.93
CA TYR A 68 -8.29 -1.96 6.66
C TYR A 68 -9.03 -0.64 6.51
N SER A 69 -8.33 0.40 6.03
CA SER A 69 -8.95 1.63 5.58
C SER A 69 -9.82 1.38 4.35
N ASP A 70 -10.80 2.24 4.11
CA ASP A 70 -11.68 2.09 2.94
C ASP A 70 -10.94 2.31 1.63
N GLU A 71 -9.93 3.18 1.60
CA GLU A 71 -9.03 3.33 0.45
C GLU A 71 -8.28 2.03 0.13
N PHE A 72 -7.76 1.34 1.15
CA PHE A 72 -7.06 0.09 0.96
C PHE A 72 -8.02 -1.04 0.51
N LYS A 73 -9.27 -1.03 1.01
CA LYS A 73 -10.31 -1.96 0.53
C LYS A 73 -10.64 -1.70 -0.94
N LYS A 74 -10.78 -0.44 -1.36
CA LYS A 74 -10.99 -0.07 -2.77
C LYS A 74 -9.85 -0.59 -3.65
N PHE A 75 -8.60 -0.36 -3.25
CA PHE A 75 -7.43 -0.91 -3.92
C PHE A 75 -7.47 -2.44 -4.03
N ALA A 76 -7.77 -3.13 -2.92
CA ALA A 76 -7.87 -4.58 -2.89
C ALA A 76 -8.99 -5.12 -3.79
N ILE A 77 -10.11 -4.41 -3.90
CA ILE A 77 -11.22 -4.75 -4.80
C ILE A 77 -10.81 -4.60 -6.25
N SER A 78 -10.15 -3.50 -6.62
CA SER A 78 -9.61 -3.33 -7.97
C SER A 78 -8.70 -4.48 -8.36
N LEU A 79 -7.79 -4.88 -7.45
CA LEU A 79 -6.90 -6.02 -7.69
C LEU A 79 -7.65 -7.35 -7.81
N TYR A 80 -8.70 -7.55 -7.01
CA TYR A 80 -9.54 -8.75 -7.08
C TYR A 80 -10.30 -8.87 -8.40
N PHE A 81 -10.85 -7.75 -8.90
CA PHE A 81 -11.55 -7.72 -10.19
C PHE A 81 -10.61 -7.90 -11.39
N LEU A 82 -9.36 -7.45 -11.29
CA LEU A 82 -8.33 -7.71 -12.31
C LEU A 82 -7.97 -9.20 -12.39
N GLY A 83 -7.96 -9.92 -11.27
CA GLY A 83 -7.64 -11.34 -11.27
C GLY A 83 -7.84 -12.03 -9.93
N SER A 84 -8.97 -12.73 -9.77
CA SER A 84 -9.34 -13.39 -8.52
C SER A 84 -8.37 -14.50 -8.09
N LYS A 85 -7.82 -15.26 -9.04
CA LYS A 85 -6.81 -16.31 -8.78
C LYS A 85 -5.48 -15.70 -8.31
N CYS A 86 -5.01 -14.66 -9.00
CA CYS A 86 -3.80 -13.94 -8.64
C CYS A 86 -3.92 -13.30 -7.24
N TYR A 87 -5.07 -12.67 -6.96
CA TYR A 87 -5.37 -12.09 -5.65
C TYR A 87 -5.25 -13.11 -4.52
N ARG A 88 -5.83 -14.31 -4.69
CA ARG A 88 -5.76 -15.39 -3.68
C ARG A 88 -4.32 -15.86 -3.45
N GLN A 89 -3.48 -15.85 -4.48
CA GLN A 89 -2.07 -16.19 -4.34
C GLN A 89 -1.31 -15.08 -3.59
N LEU A 90 -1.53 -13.81 -3.96
CA LEU A 90 -0.91 -12.66 -3.29
C LEU A 90 -1.30 -12.54 -1.82
N GLN A 91 -2.53 -12.93 -1.47
CA GLN A 91 -3.01 -12.92 -0.09
C GLN A 91 -2.24 -13.87 0.84
N LYS A 92 -1.57 -14.90 0.31
CA LYS A 92 -0.74 -15.80 1.13
C LYS A 92 0.53 -15.09 1.63
N THR A 93 1.03 -14.13 0.87
CA THR A 93 2.27 -13.40 1.16
C THR A 93 1.99 -12.04 1.81
N PHE A 94 0.98 -11.32 1.31
CA PHE A 94 0.64 -9.98 1.78
C PHE A 94 -0.57 -9.98 2.70
N CYS A 95 -0.62 -9.01 3.63
CA CYS A 95 -1.76 -8.76 4.51
C CYS A 95 -2.92 -8.14 3.73
N LEU A 96 -3.59 -8.92 2.88
CA LEU A 96 -4.75 -8.50 2.09
C LEU A 96 -6.08 -8.95 2.70
N PRO A 97 -7.17 -8.18 2.54
CA PRO A 97 -8.50 -8.58 3.02
C PRO A 97 -8.97 -9.89 2.40
N SER A 98 -9.77 -10.68 3.13
CA SER A 98 -10.35 -11.90 2.57
C SER A 98 -11.36 -11.58 1.44
N PRO A 99 -11.55 -12.47 0.45
CA PRO A 99 -12.58 -12.28 -0.57
C PRO A 99 -13.97 -12.05 0.03
N LYS A 100 -14.29 -12.73 1.14
CA LYS A 100 -15.53 -12.50 1.91
C LYS A 100 -15.61 -11.06 2.46
N ALA A 101 -14.50 -10.51 2.97
CA ALA A 101 -14.47 -9.13 3.43
C ALA A 101 -14.65 -8.12 2.28
N LEU A 102 -14.07 -8.40 1.11
CA LEU A 102 -14.28 -7.59 -0.09
C LEU A 102 -15.75 -7.63 -0.53
N GLN A 103 -16.36 -8.81 -0.60
CA GLN A 103 -17.77 -8.98 -0.94
C GLN A 103 -18.68 -8.22 0.02
N ARG A 104 -18.44 -8.32 1.33
CA ARG A 104 -19.19 -7.55 2.33
C ARG A 104 -19.01 -6.04 2.19
N PHE A 105 -17.84 -5.60 1.75
CA PHE A 105 -17.59 -4.18 1.50
C PHE A 105 -18.35 -3.70 0.26
N VAL A 106 -18.32 -4.47 -0.84
CA VAL A 106 -19.08 -4.17 -2.06
C VAL A 106 -20.59 -4.23 -1.80
N ALA A 107 -21.06 -5.17 -0.99
CA ALA A 107 -22.48 -5.30 -0.64
C ALA A 107 -23.05 -4.10 0.14
N LYS A 108 -22.20 -3.19 0.66
CA LYS A 108 -22.66 -1.91 1.22
C LYS A 108 -23.18 -0.96 0.16
N ILE A 109 -22.76 -1.15 -1.09
CA ILE A 109 -23.25 -0.38 -2.23
C ILE A 109 -24.66 -0.88 -2.53
N LYS A 110 -25.65 -0.01 -2.32
CA LYS A 110 -27.04 -0.31 -2.60
C LYS A 110 -27.29 -0.10 -4.10
N PHE A 111 -27.70 -1.16 -4.78
CA PHE A 111 -28.22 -1.08 -6.14
C PHE A 111 -29.73 -1.22 -6.09
N SER A 112 -30.44 -0.28 -6.69
CA SER A 112 -31.89 -0.34 -6.90
C SER A 112 -32.20 -0.63 -8.36
N THR A 113 -33.40 -1.14 -8.62
CA THR A 113 -33.95 -1.25 -9.98
C THR A 113 -34.21 0.15 -10.56
N GLY A 114 -34.20 0.25 -11.88
CA GLY A 114 -34.38 1.52 -12.59
C GLY A 114 -33.08 2.26 -12.83
N LEU A 115 -33.16 3.58 -12.99
CA LEU A 115 -32.01 4.44 -13.23
C LEU A 115 -31.26 4.73 -11.93
N ASN A 116 -29.95 4.65 -11.96
CA ASN A 116 -29.10 4.96 -10.83
C ASN A 116 -28.71 6.44 -10.85
N GLU A 117 -29.39 7.25 -10.05
CA GLU A 117 -29.16 8.71 -9.99
C GLU A 117 -27.71 9.07 -9.61
N ASP A 118 -27.08 8.30 -8.72
CA ASP A 118 -25.68 8.52 -8.35
C ASP A 118 -24.78 8.33 -9.58
N LEU A 119 -25.03 7.30 -10.40
CA LEU A 119 -24.30 7.06 -11.63
C LEU A 119 -24.48 8.20 -12.64
N PHE A 120 -25.71 8.71 -12.80
CA PHE A 120 -25.96 9.86 -13.68
C PHE A 120 -25.30 11.13 -13.17
N ALA A 121 -25.26 11.36 -11.85
CA ALA A 121 -24.52 12.47 -11.26
C ALA A 121 -23.01 12.36 -11.55
N PHE A 122 -22.42 11.17 -11.46
CA PHE A 122 -21.02 10.95 -11.85
C PHE A 122 -20.78 11.14 -13.35
N LEU A 123 -21.70 10.68 -14.20
CA LEU A 123 -21.61 10.87 -15.65
C LEU A 123 -21.67 12.35 -16.02
N LYS A 124 -22.55 13.12 -15.36
CA LYS A 124 -22.67 14.57 -15.57
C LYS A 124 -21.34 15.30 -15.34
N LEU A 125 -20.63 14.98 -14.26
CA LEU A 125 -19.30 15.56 -13.99
C LEU A 125 -18.28 15.33 -15.10
N LYS A 126 -18.42 14.24 -15.85
CA LYS A 126 -17.56 13.93 -17.00
C LYS A 126 -18.04 14.66 -18.25
N VAL A 127 -19.35 14.65 -18.52
CA VAL A 127 -20.00 15.30 -19.67
C VAL A 127 -19.81 16.82 -19.63
N ASP A 128 -19.80 17.43 -18.44
CA ASP A 128 -19.57 18.86 -18.28
C ASP A 128 -18.19 19.31 -18.80
N LYS A 129 -17.23 18.40 -18.89
CA LYS A 129 -15.87 18.66 -19.38
C LYS A 129 -15.66 18.27 -20.85
N MET A 130 -16.68 17.70 -21.49
CA MET A 130 -16.62 17.24 -22.88
C MET A 130 -16.95 18.36 -23.87
N SER A 131 -16.34 18.32 -25.04
CA SER A 131 -16.72 19.18 -26.17
C SER A 131 -18.12 18.80 -26.70
N PRO A 132 -18.78 19.67 -27.48
CA PRO A 132 -20.09 19.36 -28.06
C PRO A 132 -20.09 18.08 -28.91
N GLU A 133 -19.00 17.81 -29.62
CA GLU A 133 -18.84 16.63 -30.49
C GLU A 133 -18.72 15.35 -29.67
N GLU A 134 -18.02 15.41 -28.52
CA GLU A 134 -17.85 14.28 -27.59
C GLU A 134 -19.13 13.90 -26.84
N LYS A 135 -20.14 14.78 -26.82
CA LYS A 135 -21.45 14.51 -26.20
C LYS A 135 -22.36 13.66 -27.07
N ILE A 136 -22.04 13.51 -28.35
CA ILE A 136 -22.80 12.66 -29.27
C ILE A 136 -22.52 11.20 -28.91
N CYS A 137 -23.55 10.50 -28.44
CA CYS A 137 -23.46 9.09 -28.06
C CYS A 137 -24.67 8.30 -28.55
N ILE A 138 -24.49 7.00 -28.69
CA ILE A 138 -25.56 6.05 -29.04
C ILE A 138 -25.82 5.21 -27.79
N LEU A 139 -27.09 5.12 -27.38
CA LEU A 139 -27.53 4.25 -26.30
C LEU A 139 -28.00 2.92 -26.89
N CYS A 140 -27.20 1.87 -26.71
CA CYS A 140 -27.57 0.51 -27.08
C CYS A 140 -27.98 -0.27 -25.83
N MET A 141 -29.15 -0.92 -25.88
CA MET A 141 -29.67 -1.73 -24.79
C MET A 141 -30.18 -3.05 -25.34
N ASP A 142 -29.92 -4.13 -24.62
CA ASP A 142 -30.38 -5.48 -24.95
C ASP A 142 -30.79 -6.20 -23.64
N GLU A 143 -31.67 -7.17 -23.76
CA GLU A 143 -32.20 -7.93 -22.62
C GLU A 143 -31.44 -9.25 -22.44
N MET A 144 -31.26 -9.69 -21.20
CA MET A 144 -30.63 -10.97 -20.89
C MET A 144 -31.61 -11.86 -20.14
N SER A 145 -31.88 -13.05 -20.67
CA SER A 145 -32.65 -14.06 -19.96
C SER A 145 -31.88 -14.55 -18.74
N LEU A 146 -32.47 -14.38 -17.56
CA LEU A 146 -31.96 -14.90 -16.29
C LEU A 146 -32.66 -16.24 -15.98
N LYS A 147 -31.95 -17.13 -15.28
CA LYS A 147 -32.47 -18.42 -14.79
C LYS A 147 -33.24 -18.26 -13.48
#